data_AF-A0A223PA35-F1
#
_entry.id   AF-A0A223PA35-F1
#
_cell.length_a   1.000
_cell.length_b   1.000
_cell.length_c   1.000
_cell.angle_alpha   90.00
_cell.angle_beta   90.00
_cell.angle_gamma   90.00
#
_symmetry.space_group_name_H-M   'P 1'
#
loop_
_entity.id
_entity.type
_entity.pdbx_description
1 polymer ?
#
loop_
_entity_poly.entity_id
_entity_poly.type
_entity_poly.pdbx_seq_one_letter_code
_entity_poly.pdbx_strand_id
1 'polypeptide(L)'
;MATSRKERLEILHRHGADIARIQHCLLVSAHTVTPLQAVSMWLDYSESHCAMWLQLPSDDTELLNILLQHLPSTKMLQANPPTWQAKLVDAGDGSGDAVLVLPDELLMQLGWNEEDTLEVSVGNGRISVARRI
;
A
#
# COMPACT_ATOMS: atom_id res chain seq x y z
N MET A 1 -10.96 -7.15 10.42
CA MET A 1 -9.78 -8.03 10.69
C MET A 1 -8.61 -7.54 9.84
N ALA A 2 -7.36 -7.57 10.30
CA ALA A 2 -6.24 -7.09 9.47
C ALA A 2 -6.00 -8.05 8.29
N THR A 3 -6.37 -7.63 7.08
CA THR A 3 -6.19 -8.42 5.84
C THR A 3 -4.71 -8.54 5.50
N SER A 4 -4.26 -9.75 5.15
CA SER A 4 -2.85 -10.00 4.81
C SER A 4 -2.45 -9.28 3.51
N ARG A 5 -1.15 -9.04 3.31
CA ARG A 5 -0.63 -8.40 2.07
C ARG A 5 -1.05 -9.19 0.82
N LYS A 6 -0.91 -10.52 0.85
CA LYS A 6 -1.27 -11.40 -0.26
C LYS A 6 -2.74 -11.22 -0.65
N GLU A 7 -3.64 -11.20 0.33
CA GLU A 7 -5.08 -10.99 0.10
C GLU A 7 -5.35 -9.60 -0.49
N ARG A 8 -4.69 -8.55 0.01
CA ARG A 8 -4.85 -7.19 -0.54
C ARG A 8 -4.37 -7.09 -1.99
N LEU A 9 -3.32 -7.82 -2.36
CA LEU A 9 -2.84 -7.90 -3.75
C LEU A 9 -3.82 -8.67 -4.65
N GLU A 10 -4.39 -9.76 -4.16
CA GLU A 10 -5.43 -10.51 -4.90
C GLU A 10 -6.68 -9.66 -5.12
N ILE A 11 -7.08 -8.87 -4.12
CA ILE A 11 -8.21 -7.94 -4.21
C ILE A 11 -7.88 -6.80 -5.17
N LEU A 12 -6.67 -6.23 -5.11
CA LEU A 12 -6.22 -5.21 -6.06
C LEU A 12 -6.27 -5.74 -7.50
N HIS A 13 -5.82 -6.97 -7.72
CA HIS A 13 -5.87 -7.59 -9.04
C HIS A 13 -7.30 -7.79 -9.54
N ARG A 14 -8.21 -8.20 -8.65
CA ARG A 14 -9.63 -8.44 -8.97
C ARG A 14 -10.43 -7.15 -9.20
N HIS A 15 -10.13 -6.10 -8.43
CA HIS A 15 -10.88 -4.84 -8.39
C HIS A 15 -10.09 -3.64 -8.90
N GLY A 16 -9.09 -3.85 -9.76
CA GLY A 16 -8.19 -2.78 -10.20
C GLY A 16 -8.89 -1.56 -10.81
N ALA A 17 -10.01 -1.76 -11.52
CA ALA A 17 -10.82 -0.66 -12.06
C ALA A 17 -11.49 0.19 -10.96
N ASP A 18 -12.05 -0.47 -9.94
CA ASP A 18 -12.65 0.20 -8.78
C ASP A 18 -11.59 1.00 -8.02
N ILE A 19 -10.41 0.41 -7.82
CA ILE A 19 -9.29 1.07 -7.14
C ILE A 19 -8.81 2.28 -7.92
N ALA A 20 -8.65 2.17 -9.24
CA ALA A 20 -8.26 3.30 -10.08
C ALA A 20 -9.27 4.46 -9.97
N ARG A 21 -10.57 4.14 -9.88
CA ARG A 21 -11.64 5.13 -9.72
C ARG A 21 -11.61 5.79 -8.35
N ILE A 22 -11.37 5.04 -7.27
CA ILE A 22 -11.16 5.57 -5.93
C ILE A 22 -9.95 6.51 -5.89
N GLN A 23 -8.82 6.10 -6.48
CA GLN A 23 -7.61 6.93 -6.58
C GLN A 23 -7.88 8.22 -7.35
N HIS A 24 -8.64 8.15 -8.45
CA HIS A 24 -9.01 9.32 -9.23
C HIS A 24 -9.87 10.31 -8.42
N CYS A 25 -10.89 9.82 -7.71
CA CYS A 25 -11.74 10.66 -6.87
C CYS A 25 -10.93 11.37 -5.78
N LEU A 26 -10.01 10.65 -5.13
CA LEU A 26 -9.14 11.22 -4.10
C LEU A 26 -8.15 12.23 -4.68
N LEU A 27 -7.56 11.96 -5.84
CA LEU A 27 -6.64 12.88 -6.52
C LEU A 27 -7.31 14.23 -6.84
N VAL A 28 -8.57 14.22 -7.30
CA VAL A 28 -9.35 15.44 -7.56
C VAL A 28 -9.53 16.29 -6.29
N SER A 29 -9.57 15.64 -5.12
CA SER A 29 -9.63 16.32 -3.81
C SER A 29 -8.25 16.66 -3.20
N ALA A 30 -7.18 16.59 -4.00
CA ALA A 30 -5.79 16.80 -3.60
C ALA A 30 -5.23 15.76 -2.60
N HIS A 31 -5.83 14.57 -2.51
CA HIS A 31 -5.34 13.45 -1.72
C HIS A 31 -4.71 12.39 -2.63
N THR A 32 -3.43 12.10 -2.44
CA THR A 32 -2.74 11.01 -3.16
C THR A 32 -2.69 9.77 -2.29
N VAL A 33 -3.21 8.66 -2.81
CA VAL A 33 -3.15 7.34 -2.15
C VAL A 33 -2.57 6.29 -3.06
N THR A 34 -1.82 5.35 -2.48
CA THR A 34 -1.36 4.18 -3.21
C THR A 34 -2.53 3.21 -3.48
N PRO A 35 -2.41 2.30 -4.46
CA PRO A 35 -3.46 1.33 -4.75
C PRO A 35 -3.78 0.43 -3.54
N LEU A 36 -2.78 0.00 -2.76
CA LEU A 36 -3.02 -0.79 -1.55
C LEU A 36 -3.68 0.02 -0.43
N GLN A 37 -3.33 1.30 -0.29
CA GLN A 37 -4.04 2.18 0.64
C GLN A 37 -5.51 2.31 0.23
N ALA A 38 -5.80 2.48 -1.07
CA ALA A 38 -7.16 2.51 -1.59
C ALA A 38 -7.91 1.19 -1.33
N VAL A 39 -7.26 0.03 -1.51
CA VAL A 39 -7.82 -1.29 -1.18
C VAL A 39 -8.14 -1.38 0.31
N SER A 40 -7.18 -1.10 1.19
CA SER A 40 -7.37 -1.16 2.64
C SER A 40 -8.50 -0.23 3.09
N MET A 41 -8.52 1.00 2.62
CA MET A 41 -9.56 1.98 2.93
C MET A 41 -10.95 1.48 2.53
N TRP A 42 -11.11 0.97 1.30
CA TRP A 42 -12.42 0.50 0.84
C TRP A 42 -12.84 -0.81 1.49
N LEU A 43 -11.90 -1.68 1.86
CA LEU A 43 -12.16 -2.90 2.62
C LEU A 43 -12.65 -2.59 4.04
N ASP A 44 -12.02 -1.66 4.74
CA ASP A 44 -12.45 -1.24 6.07
C ASP A 44 -13.88 -0.68 6.03
N TYR A 45 -14.19 0.13 5.01
CA TYR A 45 -15.55 0.64 4.79
C TYR A 45 -16.54 -0.50 4.48
N SER A 46 -16.16 -1.43 3.60
CA SER A 46 -16.99 -2.57 3.24
C SER A 46 -17.27 -3.48 4.45
N GLU A 47 -16.26 -3.76 5.28
CA GLU A 47 -16.37 -4.56 6.51
C GLU A 47 -17.33 -3.90 7.51
N SER A 48 -17.28 -2.56 7.64
CA SER A 48 -18.22 -1.82 8.49
C SER A 48 -19.68 -1.93 8.03
N HIS A 49 -19.90 -2.31 6.77
CA HIS A 49 -21.21 -2.61 6.17
C HIS A 49 -21.46 -4.11 6.00
N CYS A 50 -20.69 -4.97 6.69
CA CYS A 50 -20.78 -6.43 6.64
C CYS A 50 -20.62 -7.02 5.22
N ALA A 51 -19.87 -6.35 4.35
CA ALA A 51 -19.57 -6.78 2.98
C ALA A 51 -18.08 -7.10 2.82
N MET A 52 -17.76 -8.13 2.04
CA MET A 52 -16.37 -8.47 1.70
C MET A 52 -15.77 -7.50 0.68
N TRP A 53 -16.61 -7.00 -0.24
CA TRP A 53 -16.31 -5.89 -1.13
C TRP A 53 -17.64 -5.22 -1.47
N LEU A 54 -17.81 -3.96 -1.11
CA LEU A 54 -19.00 -3.20 -1.50
C LEU A 54 -18.82 -2.64 -2.92
N GLN A 55 -19.83 -2.79 -3.76
CA GLN A 55 -19.81 -2.16 -5.07
C GLN A 55 -19.73 -0.63 -4.91
N LEU A 56 -18.91 0.01 -5.74
CA LEU A 56 -18.77 1.47 -5.71
C LEU A 56 -20.07 2.14 -6.17
N PRO A 57 -20.44 3.29 -5.59
CA PRO A 57 -21.49 4.15 -6.11
C PRO A 57 -21.25 4.49 -7.59
N SER A 58 -22.32 4.74 -8.32
CA SER A 58 -22.22 5.13 -9.74
C SER A 58 -21.81 6.58 -9.93
N ASP A 59 -22.07 7.44 -8.93
CA ASP A 59 -21.65 8.84 -8.91
C ASP A 59 -20.33 9.02 -8.16
N ASP A 60 -19.40 9.74 -8.79
CA ASP A 60 -18.08 10.02 -8.22
C ASP A 60 -18.16 11.01 -7.05
N THR A 61 -19.17 11.88 -7.01
CA THR A 61 -19.37 12.82 -5.90
C THR A 61 -19.84 12.08 -4.65
N GLU A 62 -20.78 11.15 -4.80
CA GLU A 62 -21.22 10.25 -3.74
C GLU A 62 -20.06 9.38 -3.22
N LEU A 63 -19.29 8.78 -4.13
CA LEU A 63 -18.10 8.01 -3.77
C LEU A 63 -17.10 8.87 -2.99
N LEU A 64 -16.77 10.07 -3.46
CA LEU A 64 -15.85 10.96 -2.76
C LEU A 64 -16.36 11.34 -1.37
N ASN A 65 -17.65 11.62 -1.20
CA ASN A 65 -18.22 11.94 0.11
C ASN A 65 -18.09 10.77 1.08
N ILE A 66 -18.35 9.54 0.64
CA ILE A 66 -18.15 8.33 1.45
C ILE A 66 -16.68 8.21 1.87
N LEU A 67 -15.77 8.37 0.90
CA LEU A 67 -14.33 8.30 1.14
C LEU A 67 -13.88 9.36 2.15
N LEU A 68 -14.39 10.59 2.08
CA LEU A 68 -14.04 11.67 3.01
C LEU A 68 -14.66 11.51 4.41
N GLN A 69 -15.86 10.91 4.50
CA GLN A 69 -16.58 10.76 5.78
C GLN A 69 -16.11 9.56 6.61
N HIS A 70 -15.77 8.45 5.94
CA HIS A 70 -15.56 7.16 6.60
C HIS A 70 -14.10 6.72 6.67
N LEU A 71 -13.20 7.35 5.92
CA LEU A 71 -11.81 6.94 5.92
C LEU A 71 -11.02 7.74 6.95
N PRO A 72 -10.13 7.08 7.72
CA PRO A 72 -9.53 7.66 8.92
C PRO A 72 -8.77 8.94 8.61
N SER A 73 -8.97 9.96 9.45
CA SER A 73 -8.34 11.29 9.40
C SER A 73 -6.88 11.23 8.97
N THR A 74 -6.59 11.67 7.74
CA THR A 74 -5.49 12.55 7.28
C THR A 74 -4.03 12.30 7.71
N LYS A 75 -3.71 11.35 8.60
CA LYS A 75 -2.34 10.96 8.93
C LYS A 75 -1.73 10.00 7.91
N MET A 76 -2.56 9.23 7.18
CA MET A 76 -2.09 8.39 6.05
C MET A 76 -2.02 9.15 4.72
N LEU A 77 -2.65 10.33 4.62
CA LEU A 77 -2.82 11.10 3.38
C LEU A 77 -1.83 12.27 3.24
N GLN A 78 -0.63 12.19 3.83
CA GLN A 78 0.30 13.33 3.79
C GLN A 78 0.97 13.54 2.44
N ALA A 79 0.88 14.79 1.98
CA ALA A 79 1.29 15.36 0.69
C ALA A 79 2.80 15.50 0.45
N ASN A 80 3.63 14.55 0.88
CA ASN A 80 5.05 14.50 0.52
C ASN A 80 5.35 13.17 -0.19
N PRO A 81 6.20 13.14 -1.24
CA PRO A 81 6.70 11.87 -1.76
C PRO A 81 7.29 11.10 -0.57
N PRO A 82 6.93 9.83 -0.38
CA PRO A 82 7.25 9.11 0.84
C PRO A 82 8.77 9.10 1.03
N THR A 83 9.27 9.84 2.03
CA THR A 83 10.55 9.47 2.64
C THR A 83 10.30 8.13 3.31
N TRP A 84 10.64 7.05 2.60
CA TRP A 84 10.48 5.70 3.10
C TRP A 84 11.36 5.53 4.33
N GLN A 85 10.72 5.23 5.46
CA GLN A 85 11.42 4.80 6.66
C GLN A 85 11.31 3.27 6.72
N ALA A 86 12.44 2.60 6.84
CA ALA A 86 12.51 1.16 7.02
C ALA A 86 13.04 0.88 8.42
N LYS A 87 12.52 -0.17 9.06
CA LYS A 87 12.96 -0.59 10.39
C LYS A 87 13.99 -1.71 10.24
N LEU A 88 15.09 -1.59 10.98
CA LEU A 88 15.96 -2.74 11.25
C LEU A 88 15.40 -3.48 12.47
N VAL A 89 15.18 -4.78 12.34
CA VAL A 89 14.80 -5.65 13.47
C VAL A 89 15.83 -6.75 13.64
N ASP A 90 16.03 -7.18 14.87
CA ASP A 90 16.86 -8.35 15.16
C ASP A 90 16.24 -9.60 14.52
N ALA A 91 17.05 -10.44 13.88
CA ALA A 91 16.58 -11.68 13.25
C ALA A 91 16.04 -12.68 14.29
N GLY A 92 16.46 -12.56 15.55
CA GLY A 92 15.92 -13.34 16.67
C GLY A 92 16.34 -14.81 16.69
N ASP A 93 17.28 -15.19 15.82
CA ASP A 93 17.87 -16.54 15.73
C ASP A 93 19.22 -16.65 16.47
N GLY A 94 19.65 -15.56 17.14
CA GLY A 94 20.92 -15.51 17.87
C GLY A 94 22.16 -15.38 16.98
N SER A 95 22.00 -15.17 15.67
CA SER A 95 23.11 -14.93 14.73
C SER A 95 23.75 -13.54 14.89
N GLY A 96 22.98 -12.58 15.41
CA GLY A 96 23.33 -11.16 15.41
C GLY A 96 22.98 -10.44 14.09
N ASP A 97 22.29 -11.13 13.18
CA ASP A 97 21.82 -10.56 11.92
C ASP A 97 20.63 -9.62 12.14
N ALA A 98 20.47 -8.67 11.22
CA ALA A 98 19.36 -7.73 11.22
C ALA A 98 18.53 -7.83 9.95
N VAL A 99 17.22 -7.83 10.12
CA VAL A 99 16.24 -7.84 9.03
C VAL A 99 15.81 -6.41 8.74
N LEU A 100 15.99 -5.98 7.49
CA LEU A 100 15.46 -4.70 7.01
C LEU A 100 14.01 -4.89 6.54
N VAL A 101 13.07 -4.30 7.28
CA VAL A 101 11.64 -4.34 6.94
C VAL A 101 11.34 -3.23 5.94
N LEU A 102 11.18 -3.60 4.68
CA LEU A 102 10.77 -2.70 3.60
C LEU A 102 9.24 -2.60 3.57
N PRO A 103 8.67 -1.38 3.45
CA PRO A 103 7.23 -1.21 3.29
C PRO A 103 6.71 -1.89 2.02
N ASP A 104 5.54 -2.51 2.11
CA ASP A 104 4.92 -3.25 0.99
C ASP A 104 4.69 -2.37 -0.24
N GLU A 105 4.36 -1.10 -0.01
CA GLU A 105 4.11 -0.14 -1.09
C GLU A 105 5.40 0.18 -1.87
N LEU A 106 6.57 0.16 -1.22
CA LEU A 106 7.86 0.35 -1.88
C LEU A 106 8.17 -0.84 -2.78
N LEU A 107 7.98 -2.07 -2.26
CA LEU A 107 8.21 -3.30 -3.03
C LEU A 107 7.34 -3.35 -4.28
N MET A 108 6.08 -2.93 -4.17
CA MET A 108 5.19 -2.84 -5.33
C MET A 108 5.63 -1.80 -6.35
N GLN A 109 6.03 -0.60 -5.90
CA GLN A 109 6.51 0.44 -6.81
C GLN A 109 7.78 0.00 -7.55
N LEU A 110 8.64 -0.77 -6.87
CA LEU A 110 9.85 -1.37 -7.46
C LEU A 110 9.54 -2.60 -8.32
N GLY A 111 8.31 -3.12 -8.27
CA GLY A 111 7.90 -4.35 -8.97
C GLY A 111 8.62 -5.59 -8.45
N TRP A 112 8.98 -5.61 -7.17
CA TRP A 112 9.63 -6.74 -6.50
C TRP A 112 8.58 -7.66 -5.88
N ASN A 113 8.72 -8.95 -6.15
CA ASN A 113 7.87 -10.01 -5.66
C ASN A 113 8.70 -10.98 -4.80
N GLU A 114 7.99 -11.81 -4.04
CA GLU A 114 8.59 -13.01 -3.46
C GLU A 114 9.22 -13.85 -4.60
N GLU A 115 10.36 -14.49 -4.33
CA GLU A 115 11.22 -15.20 -5.29
C GLU A 115 12.06 -14.34 -6.26
N ASP A 116 11.93 -13.01 -6.25
CA ASP A 116 12.83 -12.17 -7.04
C ASP A 116 14.26 -12.21 -6.50
N THR A 117 15.24 -12.38 -7.40
CA THR A 117 16.65 -12.29 -7.04
C THR A 117 17.08 -10.83 -6.98
N LEU A 118 17.59 -10.40 -5.83
CA LEU A 118 18.08 -9.05 -5.60
C LEU A 118 19.61 -9.03 -5.58
N GLU A 119 20.19 -7.99 -6.14
CA GLU A 119 21.61 -7.67 -6.04
C GLU A 119 21.80 -6.55 -5.02
N VAL A 120 22.68 -6.78 -4.05
CA VAL A 120 23.05 -5.80 -3.03
C VAL A 120 24.48 -5.35 -3.29
N SER A 121 24.66 -4.03 -3.41
CA SER A 121 25.95 -3.39 -3.62
C SER A 121 26.22 -2.37 -2.52
N VAL A 122 27.47 -2.29 -2.06
CA VAL A 122 27.90 -1.31 -1.04
C VAL A 122 29.02 -0.46 -1.62
N GLY A 123 28.84 0.85 -1.64
CA GLY A 123 29.83 1.78 -2.17
C GLY A 123 29.49 3.23 -1.83
N ASN A 124 30.50 4.08 -1.69
CA ASN A 124 30.35 5.52 -1.41
C ASN A 124 29.49 5.82 -0.16
N GLY A 125 29.61 4.98 0.89
CA GLY A 125 28.80 5.11 2.10
C GLY A 125 27.31 4.84 1.91
N ARG A 126 26.92 4.18 0.80
CA ARG A 126 25.53 3.82 0.48
C ARG A 126 25.41 2.33 0.21
N ILE A 127 24.29 1.77 0.64
CA ILE A 127 23.84 0.44 0.23
C ILE A 127 22.81 0.66 -0.89
N SER A 128 22.98 -0.07 -1.99
CA SER A 128 22.06 -0.07 -3.13
C SER A 128 21.54 -1.49 -3.32
N VAL A 129 20.23 -1.62 -3.49
CA VAL A 129 19.57 -2.91 -3.75
C VAL A 129 18.80 -2.78 -5.05
N ALA A 130 19.05 -3.68 -5.99
CA ALA A 130 18.42 -3.69 -7.31
C ALA A 130 17.91 -5.09 -7.64
N ARG A 131 16.83 -5.18 -8.43
CA ARG A 131 16.40 -6.46 -8.99
C ARG A 131 17.41 -6.89 -10.06
N ARG A 132 17.89 -8.12 -9.97
CA ARG A 132 18.72 -8.72 -11.01
C ARG A 132 17.81 -9.12 -12.18
N ILE A 133 18.07 -8.56 -13.36
CA ILE A 133 17.35 -8.85 -14.62
C ILE A 133 17.99 -10.05 -15.30
#